data_AF-A0A1W6LDF7-F1
#
_entry.id   AF-A0A1W6LDF7-F1
#
_cell.length_a   1.000
_cell.length_b   1.000
_cell.length_c   1.000
_cell.angle_alpha   90.00
_cell.angle_beta   90.00
_cell.angle_gamma   90.00
#
_symmetry.space_group_name_H-M   'P 1'
#
loop_
_entity.id
_entity.type
_entity.pdbx_description
1 polymer ?
#
loop_
_entity_poly.entity_id
_entity_poly.type
_entity_poly.pdbx_seq_one_letter_code
_entity_poly.pdbx_strand_id
1 'polypeptide(L)'
;MAVALAAACTSGHTTVDVTILPHEYRVGDVVSAVPAPVVSEVVRRRPHEVHVHTCSSTPPARVSQFHHELETQLKAKMTLSFTARAC
;
A
#
# COMPACT_ATOMS: atom_id res chain seq x y z
N MET A 1 32.46 -29.43 7.22
CA MET A 1 31.43 -28.73 8.02
C MET A 1 30.63 -27.86 7.07
N ALA A 2 29.40 -28.24 6.73
CA ALA A 2 28.55 -27.48 5.81
C ALA A 2 27.67 -26.53 6.63
N VAL A 3 27.85 -25.23 6.44
CA VAL A 3 27.04 -24.19 7.07
C VAL A 3 25.74 -24.08 6.27
N ALA A 4 24.65 -24.61 6.81
CA ALA A 4 23.32 -24.37 6.28
C ALA A 4 22.92 -22.92 6.61
N LEU A 5 22.93 -22.04 5.61
CA LEU A 5 22.28 -20.74 5.71
C LEU A 5 20.78 -20.97 5.79
N ALA A 6 20.25 -21.00 7.01
CA ALA A 6 18.82 -20.89 7.25
C ALA A 6 18.38 -19.50 6.77
N ALA A 7 17.87 -19.42 5.55
CA ALA A 7 17.10 -18.27 5.10
C ALA A 7 15.89 -18.17 6.04
N ALA A 8 15.94 -17.21 6.96
CA ALA A 8 14.82 -16.88 7.81
C ALA A 8 13.68 -16.41 6.90
N CYS A 9 12.75 -17.30 6.58
CA CYS A 9 11.44 -16.90 6.11
C CYS A 9 10.74 -16.21 7.29
N THR A 10 11.01 -14.92 7.48
CA THR A 10 10.20 -14.07 8.35
C THR A 10 8.82 -13.98 7.70
N SER A 11 7.93 -14.90 8.09
CA SER A 11 6.48 -14.78 7.96
C SER A 11 5.98 -13.68 8.92
N GLY A 12 6.60 -12.51 8.87
CA GLY A 12 6.10 -11.33 9.53
C GLY A 12 4.81 -10.95 8.82
N HIS A 13 3.77 -10.62 9.58
CA HIS A 13 2.59 -9.96 9.04
C HIS A 13 3.05 -8.63 8.43
N THR A 14 3.37 -8.65 7.14
CA THR A 14 3.88 -7.47 6.45
C THR A 14 2.70 -6.56 6.16
N THR A 15 2.64 -5.45 6.88
CA THR A 15 1.79 -4.32 6.55
C THR A 15 2.55 -3.43 5.58
N VAL A 16 1.87 -2.95 4.53
CA VAL A 16 2.42 -1.94 3.63
C VAL A 16 1.63 -0.65 3.78
N ASP A 17 2.33 0.42 4.12
CA ASP A 17 1.77 1.76 4.18
C ASP A 17 1.69 2.37 2.79
N VAL A 18 0.50 2.87 2.45
CA VAL A 18 0.22 3.62 1.23
C VAL A 18 -0.29 4.98 1.61
N THR A 19 0.28 6.04 1.05
CA THR A 19 -0.29 7.39 1.20
C THR A 19 -1.05 7.77 -0.05
N ILE A 20 -2.30 8.19 0.10
CA ILE A 20 -3.12 8.73 -0.99
C ILE A 20 -3.39 10.20 -0.67
N LEU A 21 -2.97 11.06 -1.59
CA LEU A 21 -3.13 12.51 -1.51
C LEU A 21 -4.01 12.99 -2.68
N PRO A 22 -4.47 14.26 -2.67
CA PRO A 22 -5.33 14.80 -3.72
C PRO A 22 -4.74 14.66 -5.14
N HIS A 23 -3.42 14.63 -5.27
CA HIS A 23 -2.73 14.64 -6.56
C HIS A 23 -1.80 13.45 -6.81
N GLU A 24 -1.58 12.58 -5.82
CA GLU A 24 -0.60 11.50 -5.92
C GLU A 24 -0.92 10.30 -5.02
N TYR A 25 -0.32 9.18 -5.35
CA TYR A 25 -0.26 7.93 -4.60
C TYR A 25 1.21 7.67 -4.24
N ARG A 26 1.47 7.14 -3.05
CA ARG A 26 2.83 6.82 -2.58
C ARG A 26 2.90 5.50 -1.86
N VAL A 27 3.98 4.74 -2.09
CA VAL A 27 4.36 3.55 -1.31
C VAL A 27 5.89 3.45 -1.26
N GLY A 28 6.47 3.59 -0.06
CA GLY A 28 7.93 3.75 0.07
C GLY A 28 8.44 4.89 -0.82
N ASP A 29 9.37 4.58 -1.72
CA ASP A 29 9.97 5.54 -2.66
C ASP A 29 9.17 5.71 -3.99
N VAL A 30 8.11 4.92 -4.20
CA VAL A 30 7.30 5.01 -5.42
C VAL A 30 6.24 6.08 -5.24
N VAL A 31 6.29 7.11 -6.10
CA VAL A 31 5.33 8.20 -6.16
C VAL A 31 4.72 8.26 -7.56
N SER A 32 3.40 8.38 -7.65
CA SER A 32 2.70 8.40 -8.94
C SER A 32 1.41 9.22 -8.89
N ALA A 33 1.08 9.92 -9.97
CA ALA A 33 -0.20 10.63 -10.11
C ALA A 33 -1.40 9.68 -10.27
N VAL A 34 -1.15 8.45 -10.74
CA VAL A 34 -2.14 7.38 -10.98
C VAL A 34 -1.85 6.17 -10.09
N PRO A 35 -2.85 5.34 -9.74
CA PRO A 35 -2.69 4.25 -8.78
C PRO A 35 -1.83 3.07 -9.27
N ALA A 36 -1.86 2.74 -10.57
CA ALA A 36 -1.27 1.51 -11.10
C ALA A 36 0.21 1.23 -10.68
N PRO A 37 1.15 2.21 -10.70
CA PRO A 37 2.52 1.95 -10.25
C PRO A 37 2.62 1.63 -8.76
N VAL A 38 1.80 2.28 -7.92
CA VAL A 38 1.75 2.04 -6.48
C VAL A 38 1.10 0.68 -6.20
N VAL A 39 0.01 0.35 -6.91
CA VAL A 39 -0.64 -0.98 -6.82
C VAL A 39 0.36 -2.08 -7.19
N SER A 40 1.09 -1.94 -8.29
CA SER A 40 2.08 -2.92 -8.72
C SER A 40 3.16 -3.16 -7.66
N GLU A 41 3.64 -2.09 -7.01
CA GLU A 41 4.63 -2.18 -5.95
C GLU A 41 4.06 -2.84 -4.68
N VAL A 42 2.80 -2.56 -4.31
CA VAL A 42 2.11 -3.23 -3.20
C VAL A 42 1.95 -4.72 -3.49
N VAL A 43 1.48 -5.08 -4.68
CA VAL A 43 1.31 -6.48 -5.11
C VAL A 43 2.64 -7.22 -5.10
N ARG A 44 3.73 -6.57 -5.54
CA ARG A 44 5.09 -7.14 -5.51
C ARG A 44 5.54 -7.51 -4.10
N ARG A 45 5.16 -6.70 -3.09
CA ARG A 45 5.48 -6.94 -1.67
C ARG A 45 4.62 -8.03 -1.02
N ARG A 46 3.49 -8.41 -1.64
CA ARG A 46 2.52 -9.41 -1.15
C ARG A 46 2.16 -9.26 0.34
N PRO A 47 1.74 -8.07 0.79
CA PRO A 47 1.35 -7.87 2.18
C PRO A 47 0.06 -8.62 2.53
N HIS A 48 -0.10 -8.91 3.82
CA HIS A 48 -1.38 -9.37 4.37
C HIS A 48 -2.33 -8.20 4.64
N GLU A 49 -1.77 -7.03 4.95
CA GLU A 49 -2.52 -5.81 5.26
C GLU A 49 -1.93 -4.59 4.53
N VAL A 50 -2.82 -3.76 3.99
CA VAL A 50 -2.47 -2.48 3.38
C VAL A 50 -3.10 -1.38 4.22
N HIS A 51 -2.26 -0.55 4.82
CA HIS A 51 -2.70 0.59 5.61
C HIS A 51 -2.64 1.85 4.74
N VAL A 52 -3.81 2.39 4.43
CA VAL A 52 -3.94 3.60 3.62
C VAL A 52 -4.04 4.82 4.53
N HIS A 53 -3.05 5.70 4.41
CA HIS A 53 -3.05 7.04 4.99
C HIS A 53 -3.59 8.03 3.97
N THR A 54 -4.59 8.81 4.36
CA THR A 54 -5.18 9.82 3.49
C THR A 54 -5.54 11.08 4.26
N CYS A 55 -5.57 12.20 3.57
CA CYS A 55 -5.95 13.50 4.14
C CYS A 55 -7.41 13.81 3.81
N SER A 56 -8.09 14.58 4.66
CA SER A 56 -9.50 14.95 4.47
C SER A 56 -9.78 15.70 3.15
N SER A 57 -8.75 16.37 2.60
CA SER A 57 -8.76 17.03 1.29
C SER A 57 -8.74 16.06 0.11
N THR A 58 -8.38 14.79 0.34
CA THR A 58 -8.24 13.79 -0.73
C THR A 58 -9.61 13.37 -1.23
N PRO A 59 -9.89 13.47 -2.55
CA PRO A 59 -11.14 13.03 -3.11
C PRO A 59 -11.40 11.54 -2.81
N PRO A 60 -12.56 11.15 -2.26
CA PRO A 60 -12.87 9.75 -1.95
C PRO A 60 -12.71 8.83 -3.16
N ALA A 61 -13.01 9.34 -4.36
CA ALA A 61 -12.83 8.61 -5.61
C ALA A 61 -11.40 8.09 -5.83
N ARG A 62 -10.36 8.81 -5.37
CA ARG A 62 -8.97 8.35 -5.49
C ARG A 62 -8.69 7.13 -4.64
N VAL A 63 -9.28 7.09 -3.44
CA VAL A 63 -9.18 5.95 -2.52
C VAL A 63 -9.94 4.75 -3.07
N SER A 64 -11.19 4.96 -3.52
CA SER A 64 -11.99 3.90 -4.17
C SER A 64 -11.32 3.32 -5.41
N GLN A 65 -10.68 4.16 -6.23
CA GLN A 65 -9.94 3.70 -7.41
C GLN A 65 -8.78 2.79 -7.02
N PHE A 66 -7.95 3.21 -6.05
CA PHE A 66 -6.84 2.39 -5.56
C PHE A 66 -7.32 1.06 -4.98
N HIS A 67 -8.38 1.09 -4.18
CA HIS A 67 -9.01 -0.12 -3.62
C HIS A 67 -9.42 -1.08 -4.75
N HIS A 68 -10.17 -0.59 -5.73
CA HIS A 68 -10.65 -1.43 -6.83
C HIS A 68 -9.49 -2.08 -7.61
N GLU A 69 -8.48 -1.30 -7.97
CA GLU A 69 -7.32 -1.84 -8.69
C GLU A 69 -6.53 -2.85 -7.85
N LEU A 70 -6.36 -2.59 -6.55
CA LEU A 70 -5.68 -3.51 -5.65
C LEU A 70 -6.45 -4.83 -5.50
N GLU A 71 -7.77 -4.78 -5.29
CA GLU A 71 -8.61 -5.97 -5.10
C GLU A 71 -8.61 -6.92 -6.30
N THR A 72 -8.47 -6.37 -7.51
CA THR A 72 -8.38 -7.21 -8.73
C THR A 72 -7.10 -8.05 -8.78
N GLN A 73 -6.06 -7.68 -8.01
CA GLN A 73 -4.73 -8.30 -8.06
C GLN A 73 -4.31 -8.97 -6.75
N LEU A 74 -4.77 -8.45 -5.60
CA LEU A 74 -4.37 -8.90 -4.28
C LEU A 74 -5.55 -8.83 -3.29
N LYS A 75 -5.88 -9.97 -2.68
CA LYS A 75 -6.81 -10.04 -1.56
C LYS A 75 -6.09 -9.77 -0.25
N ALA A 76 -5.73 -8.50 -0.01
CA ALA A 76 -5.20 -8.03 1.27
C ALA A 76 -6.28 -7.32 2.09
N LYS A 77 -6.18 -7.38 3.42
CA LYS A 77 -7.01 -6.55 4.28
C LYS A 77 -6.60 -5.09 4.07
N MET A 78 -7.55 -4.20 3.77
CA MET A 78 -7.27 -2.77 3.67
C MET A 78 -7.82 -2.04 4.89
N THR A 79 -6.97 -1.25 5.56
CA THR A 79 -7.38 -0.33 6.62
C THR A 79 -7.14 1.10 6.17
N LEU A 80 -7.97 2.03 6.66
CA LEU A 80 -7.87 3.45 6.30
C LEU A 80 -7.67 4.30 7.55
N SER A 81 -6.80 5.30 7.44
CA SER A 81 -6.64 6.34 8.45
C SER A 81 -6.70 7.71 7.80
N PHE A 82 -7.53 8.57 8.39
CA PHE A 82 -7.72 9.94 7.96
C PHE A 82 -6.96 10.87 8.89
N THR A 83 -6.11 11.73 8.34
CA THR A 83 -5.57 12.87 9.10
C THR A 83 -6.45 14.09 8.94
N ALA A 84 -6.74 14.75 10.07
CA ALA A 84 -7.55 15.97 10.10
C ALA A 84 -6.79 17.21 9.60
N ARG A 85 -5.45 17.16 9.50
CA ARG A 85 -4.69 18.23 8.86
C ARG A 85 -4.87 18.16 7.35
N ALA A 86 -5.10 19.32 6.74
CA ALA A 86 -4.95 19.47 5.31
C ALA A 86 -3.49 19.16 4.94
N CYS A 87 -3.34 18.11 4.15
CA CYS A 87 -2.26 17.93 3.22
C CYS A 87 -2.77 18.44 1.86
#